data_AF-A0A8S0TUP9-F1
#
_entry.id   AF-A0A8S0TUP9-F1
#
_cell.length_a   1.000
_cell.length_b   1.000
_cell.length_c   1.000
_cell.angle_alpha   90.00
_cell.angle_beta   90.00
_cell.angle_gamma   90.00
#
_symmetry.space_group_name_H-M   'P 1'
#
loop_
_entity.id
_entity.type
_entity.pdbx_description
1 polymer ?
#
loop_
_entity_poly.entity_id
_entity_poly.type
_entity_poly.pdbx_seq_one_letter_code
_entity_poly.pdbx_strand_id
1 'polypeptide(L)'
;MAGLVSGMVFDEGELPREQQLDRVRELPGQNFNVSFAHYAGHVTVNRESRRALFYWFFEADEDPSSKPIVLWLNVGPGCSSIAYGLAEEIGPFHVKKDGKTLYLNPYSWNKLN
;
A
#
# COMPACT_ATOMS: atom_id res chain seq x y z
N MET A 1 -12.16 -24.78 27.24
CA MET A 1 -12.81 -23.47 27.02
C MET A 1 -12.18 -22.90 25.76
N ALA A 2 -12.81 -23.11 24.60
CA ALA A 2 -12.33 -22.63 23.32
C ALA A 2 -13.08 -21.33 22.99
N GLY A 3 -12.36 -20.22 22.88
CA GLY A 3 -12.90 -18.94 22.43
C GLY A 3 -12.78 -18.85 20.92
N LEU A 4 -13.89 -19.03 20.21
CA LEU A 4 -14.02 -18.62 18.81
C LEU A 4 -14.10 -17.09 18.78
N VAL A 5 -13.13 -16.44 18.11
CA VAL A 5 -13.29 -15.05 17.71
C VAL A 5 -14.21 -15.04 16.49
N SER A 6 -15.48 -14.75 16.73
CA SER A 6 -16.46 -14.43 15.69
C SER A 6 -16.31 -12.95 15.30
N GLY A 7 -16.23 -12.66 14.01
CA GLY A 7 -16.42 -11.29 13.52
C GLY A 7 -15.43 -10.79 12.46
N MET A 8 -15.25 -11.51 11.36
CA MET A 8 -15.04 -10.86 10.06
C MET A 8 -16.09 -11.43 9.12
N VAL A 9 -17.25 -10.76 9.10
CA VAL A 9 -18.23 -10.96 8.04
C VAL A 9 -17.70 -10.16 6.86
N PHE A 10 -17.21 -10.87 5.83
CA PHE A 10 -16.93 -10.26 4.53
C PHE A 10 -18.25 -10.24 3.78
N ASP A 11 -18.83 -9.04 3.61
CA ASP A 11 -19.97 -8.86 2.73
C ASP A 11 -19.43 -8.88 1.29
N GLU A 12 -19.84 -9.87 0.50
CA GLU A 12 -19.42 -9.98 -0.90
C GLU A 12 -20.05 -8.85 -1.71
N GLY A 13 -19.34 -7.72 -1.84
CA GLY A 13 -19.73 -6.65 -2.77
C GLY A 13 -19.24 -5.24 -2.44
N GLU A 14 -18.90 -4.94 -1.19
CA GLU A 14 -18.38 -3.62 -0.79
C GLU A 14 -17.09 -3.76 0.01
N LEU A 15 -16.03 -3.05 -0.42
CA LEU A 15 -14.82 -2.90 0.39
C LEU A 15 -15.21 -2.28 1.75
N PRO A 16 -14.74 -2.81 2.89
CA PRO A 16 -14.95 -2.21 4.20
C PRO A 16 -14.71 -0.70 4.18
N ARG A 17 -15.57 0.06 4.86
CA ARG A 17 -15.53 1.54 4.87
C ARG A 17 -14.13 2.12 5.11
N GLU A 18 -13.37 1.49 5.99
CA GLU A 18 -11.98 1.89 6.29
C GLU A 18 -11.07 1.82 5.05
N GLN A 19 -11.18 0.77 4.24
CA GLN A 19 -10.41 0.63 2.99
C GLN A 19 -10.81 1.70 1.96
N GLN A 20 -12.10 2.06 1.90
CA GLN A 20 -12.55 3.13 1.00
C GLN A 20 -11.98 4.50 1.38
N LEU A 21 -11.81 4.75 2.68
CA LEU A 21 -11.22 5.99 3.21
C LEU A 21 -9.71 6.06 2.97
N ASP A 22 -9.03 4.92 3.01
CA ASP A 22 -7.59 4.83 2.76
C ASP A 22 -7.24 4.95 1.26
N ARG A 23 -8.24 4.92 0.36
CA ARG A 23 -8.02 5.00 -1.10
C ARG A 23 -7.36 6.33 -1.47
N VAL A 24 -6.17 6.26 -2.06
CA VAL A 24 -5.52 7.41 -2.67
C VAL A 24 -6.12 7.61 -4.06
N ARG A 25 -6.76 8.77 -4.27
CA ARG A 25 -7.37 9.16 -5.55
C ARG A 25 -6.46 10.07 -6.37
N GLU A 26 -5.75 10.95 -5.69
CA GLU A 26 -4.85 11.91 -6.28
C GLU A 26 -3.57 11.95 -5.44
N LEU A 27 -2.42 12.01 -6.12
CA LEU A 27 -1.12 12.09 -5.48
C LEU A 27 -0.38 13.32 -6.01
N PRO A 28 0.04 14.27 -5.15
CA PRO A 28 0.79 15.44 -5.60
C PRO A 28 2.05 15.03 -6.38
N GLY A 29 2.28 15.70 -7.52
CA GLY A 29 3.41 15.39 -8.39
C GLY A 29 3.17 14.25 -9.39
N GLN A 30 2.05 13.54 -9.31
CA GLN A 30 1.61 12.58 -10.31
C GLN A 30 0.92 13.31 -11.48
N ASN A 31 1.63 13.43 -12.60
CA ASN A 31 1.12 14.08 -13.82
C ASN A 31 0.76 13.09 -14.93
N PHE A 32 0.46 11.84 -14.55
CA PHE A 32 0.10 10.73 -15.43
C PHE A 32 -1.00 9.88 -14.80
N ASN A 33 -1.68 9.10 -15.63
CA ASN A 33 -2.72 8.19 -15.19
C ASN A 33 -2.12 6.81 -14.85
N VAL A 34 -2.75 6.11 -13.91
CA VAL A 34 -2.46 4.71 -13.57
C VAL A 34 -3.75 3.89 -13.58
N SER A 35 -3.65 2.62 -13.94
CA SER A 35 -4.76 1.66 -14.00
C SER A 35 -5.04 0.99 -12.66
N PHE A 36 -4.04 0.90 -11.78
CA PHE A 36 -4.16 0.23 -10.49
C PHE A 36 -4.65 1.15 -9.37
N ALA A 37 -5.25 0.52 -8.36
CA ALA A 37 -5.54 1.16 -7.10
C ALA A 37 -4.34 1.25 -6.18
N HIS A 38 -4.37 2.22 -5.28
CA HIS A 38 -3.46 2.26 -4.15
C HIS A 38 -4.10 2.93 -2.94
N TYR A 39 -3.66 2.51 -1.76
CA TYR A 39 -4.28 2.82 -0.48
C TYR A 39 -3.19 3.14 0.53
N ALA A 40 -3.39 4.19 1.32
CA ALA A 40 -2.47 4.59 2.36
C ALA A 40 -3.22 4.84 3.66
N GLY A 41 -2.79 4.18 4.74
CA GLY A 41 -3.52 4.20 5.99
C GLY A 41 -2.69 3.67 7.15
N HIS A 42 -3.37 3.31 8.24
CA HIS A 42 -2.72 2.80 9.45
C HIS A 42 -3.38 1.51 9.94
N VAL A 43 -2.55 0.51 10.24
CA VAL A 43 -2.99 -0.71 10.92
C VAL A 43 -2.60 -0.60 12.40
N THR A 44 -3.60 -0.64 13.29
CA THR A 44 -3.34 -0.62 14.74
C THR A 44 -2.75 -1.96 15.18
N VAL A 45 -1.53 -1.93 15.69
CA VAL A 45 -0.80 -3.14 16.16
C VAL A 45 -0.87 -3.32 17.67
N ASN A 46 -1.13 -2.25 18.42
CA ASN A 46 -1.37 -2.34 19.86
C ASN A 46 -2.24 -1.15 20.31
N ARG A 47 -3.47 -1.43 20.76
CA ARG A 47 -4.43 -0.41 21.19
C ARG A 47 -4.05 0.25 22.52
N GLU A 48 -3.57 -0.53 23.49
CA GLU A 48 -3.23 -0.04 24.83
C GLU A 48 -2.09 1.00 24.82
N SER A 49 -1.05 0.70 24.04
CA SER A 49 0.09 1.60 23.84
C SER A 49 -0.10 2.58 22.67
N ARG A 50 -1.28 2.59 22.03
CA ARG A 50 -1.63 3.45 20.88
C ARG A 50 -0.61 3.37 19.74
N ARG A 51 -0.15 2.15 19.42
CA ARG A 51 0.80 1.89 18.33
C ARG A 51 0.05 1.47 17.07
N ALA A 52 0.35 2.15 15.97
CA ALA A 52 -0.10 1.79 14.64
C ALA A 52 1.08 1.83 13.66
N LEU A 53 1.03 1.01 12.63
CA LEU A 53 1.97 1.02 11.52
C LEU A 53 1.29 1.69 10.32
N PHE A 54 1.97 2.65 9.73
CA PHE A 54 1.58 3.20 8.44
C PHE A 54 1.85 2.18 7.33
N TYR A 55 0.93 2.06 6.38
CA TYR A 55 1.10 1.25 5.18
C TYR A 55 0.78 2.08 3.93
N TRP A 56 1.40 1.71 2.81
CA TRP A 56 1.00 2.16 1.48
C TRP A 56 0.97 0.95 0.55
N PHE A 57 -0.24 0.49 0.23
CA PHE A 57 -0.50 -0.67 -0.60
C PHE A 57 -0.80 -0.26 -2.03
N PHE A 58 -0.28 -1.01 -2.99
CA PHE A 58 -0.51 -0.84 -4.42
C PHE A 58 -1.02 -2.16 -4.96
N GLU A 59 -2.19 -2.15 -5.60
CA GLU A 59 -2.70 -3.31 -6.31
C GLU A 59 -1.79 -3.65 -7.51
N ALA A 60 -1.85 -4.91 -7.96
CA ALA A 60 -1.21 -5.29 -9.20
C ALA A 60 -1.80 -4.50 -10.38
N ASP A 61 -0.96 -4.17 -11.35
CA ASP A 61 -1.36 -3.43 -12.55
C ASP A 61 -2.34 -4.22 -13.42
N GLU A 62 -2.22 -5.55 -13.41
CA GLU A 62 -3.06 -6.47 -14.16
C GLU A 62 -3.65 -7.57 -13.27
N ASP A 63 -4.97 -7.78 -13.40
CA ASP A 63 -5.76 -8.80 -12.70
C ASP A 63 -5.44 -8.92 -11.19
N PRO A 64 -5.63 -7.83 -10.41
CA PRO A 64 -5.23 -7.79 -9.01
C PRO A 64 -5.90 -8.86 -8.14
N SER A 65 -7.09 -9.33 -8.53
CA SER A 65 -7.79 -10.42 -7.84
C SER A 65 -7.10 -11.78 -7.91
N SER A 66 -6.28 -12.03 -8.93
CA SER A 66 -5.57 -13.32 -9.09
C SER A 66 -4.13 -13.30 -8.57
N LYS A 67 -3.59 -12.13 -8.25
CA LYS A 67 -2.20 -11.97 -7.80
C LYS A 67 -2.05 -12.17 -6.29
N PRO A 68 -0.88 -12.65 -5.81
CA PRO A 68 -0.61 -12.76 -4.39
C PRO A 68 -0.40 -11.39 -3.75
N ILE A 69 -0.64 -11.30 -2.44
CA ILE A 69 -0.24 -10.14 -1.64
C ILE A 69 1.23 -10.30 -1.22
N VAL A 70 2.05 -9.29 -1.51
CA VAL A 70 3.46 -9.23 -1.09
C VAL A 70 3.63 -8.15 -0.02
N LEU A 71 4.13 -8.53 1.15
CA LEU A 71 4.55 -7.59 2.19
C LEU A 71 6.05 -7.30 2.05
N TRP A 72 6.39 -6.03 1.83
CA TRP A 72 7.78 -5.58 1.77
C TRP A 72 8.17 -4.81 3.03
N LEU A 73 9.31 -5.18 3.62
CA LEU A 73 9.86 -4.53 4.80
C LEU A 73 11.35 -4.27 4.58
N ASN A 74 11.74 -2.99 4.49
CA ASN A 74 13.15 -2.63 4.57
C ASN A 74 13.68 -2.91 5.98
N VAL A 75 14.93 -3.35 6.05
CA VAL A 75 15.61 -3.77 7.28
C VAL A 75 16.61 -2.69 7.70
N GLY A 76 17.04 -2.76 8.96
CA GLY A 76 17.84 -1.74 9.63
C GLY A 76 16.99 -1.00 10.65
N PRO A 77 17.52 -0.67 11.83
CA PRO A 77 16.74 0.00 12.86
C PRO A 77 16.29 1.39 12.38
N GLY A 78 14.98 1.57 12.20
CA GLY A 78 14.36 2.86 11.90
C GLY A 78 14.27 3.25 10.42
N CYS A 79 14.78 2.44 9.48
CA CYS A 79 14.64 2.74 8.05
C CYS A 79 13.20 2.58 7.59
N SER A 80 12.67 3.56 6.84
CA SER A 80 11.31 3.52 6.31
C SER A 80 11.24 2.64 5.06
N SER A 81 10.29 1.70 5.06
CA SER A 81 9.98 0.90 3.86
C SER A 81 9.33 1.71 2.74
N ILE A 82 8.73 2.86 3.07
CA ILE A 82 8.15 3.77 2.09
C ILE A 82 9.23 4.63 1.44
N ALA A 83 10.15 5.17 2.25
CA ALA A 83 11.18 6.07 1.74
C ALA A 83 12.19 5.36 0.84
N TYR A 84 12.64 4.16 1.24
CA TYR A 84 13.64 3.40 0.48
C TYR A 84 12.96 2.38 -0.45
N GLY A 85 12.32 1.35 0.11
CA GLY A 85 11.75 0.26 -0.69
C GLY A 85 10.76 0.74 -1.75
N LEU A 86 9.77 1.52 -1.34
CA LEU A 86 8.73 1.98 -2.27
C LEU A 86 9.24 3.06 -3.23
N ALA A 87 9.87 4.13 -2.73
CA ALA A 87 10.17 5.31 -3.55
C ALA A 87 11.50 5.23 -4.31
N GLU A 88 12.42 4.35 -3.93
CA GLU A 88 13.76 4.24 -4.55
C GLU A 88 14.06 2.87 -5.17
N GLU A 89 13.42 1.79 -4.69
CA GLU A 89 13.74 0.43 -5.13
C GLU A 89 12.65 -0.16 -6.06
N ILE A 90 11.53 -0.62 -5.49
CA ILE A 90 10.60 -1.57 -6.15
C ILE A 90 9.20 -1.01 -6.43
N GLY A 91 8.87 0.16 -5.87
CA GLY A 91 7.52 0.72 -6.00
C GLY A 91 7.24 1.33 -7.38
N PRO A 92 5.97 1.66 -7.66
CA PRO A 92 5.55 2.10 -8.99
C PRO A 92 5.94 3.54 -9.30
N PHE A 93 6.20 4.37 -8.28
CA PHE A 93 6.52 5.78 -8.44
C PHE A 93 7.85 6.10 -7.80
N HIS A 94 8.73 6.73 -8.57
CA HIS A 94 9.95 7.34 -8.05
C HIS A 94 9.86 8.86 -8.09
N VAL A 95 10.58 9.51 -7.19
CA VAL A 95 10.63 10.97 -7.09
C VAL A 95 11.71 11.52 -8.02
N LYS A 96 11.40 12.54 -8.82
CA LYS A 96 12.37 13.26 -9.65
C LYS A 96 13.33 14.08 -8.77
N LYS A 97 14.44 14.53 -9.36
CA LYS A 97 15.45 15.36 -8.69
C LYS A 97 14.91 16.68 -8.11
N ASP A 98 13.77 17.16 -8.58
CA ASP A 98 13.10 18.35 -8.05
C ASP A 98 12.43 18.11 -6.68
N GLY A 99 12.37 16.85 -6.22
CA GLY A 99 11.77 16.46 -4.95
C GLY A 99 10.24 16.60 -4.90
N LYS A 100 9.60 16.83 -6.05
CA LYS A 100 8.17 17.19 -6.13
C LYS A 100 7.40 16.36 -7.14
N THR A 101 8.03 16.02 -8.26
CA THR A 101 7.34 15.39 -9.38
C THR A 101 7.65 13.89 -9.41
N LEU A 102 6.67 13.09 -9.78
CA LEU A 102 6.81 11.64 -9.84
C LEU A 102 7.11 11.18 -11.27
N TYR A 103 7.65 9.98 -11.40
CA TYR A 103 7.71 9.24 -12.66
C TYR A 103 7.49 7.76 -12.40
N LEU A 104 6.96 7.06 -13.42
CA LEU A 104 6.72 5.63 -13.35
C LEU A 104 8.03 4.84 -13.33
N ASN A 105 8.12 3.87 -12.43
CA ASN A 105 9.14 2.83 -12.47
C ASN A 105 8.71 1.73 -13.47
N PRO A 106 9.41 1.55 -14.60
CA PRO A 106 9.05 0.49 -15.56
C PRO A 106 9.29 -0.92 -15.02
N TYR A 107 10.08 -1.08 -13.94
CA TYR A 107 10.42 -2.36 -13.31
C TYR A 107 9.75 -2.57 -11.96
N SER A 108 8.65 -1.85 -11.70
CA SER A 108 7.94 -1.99 -10.43
C SER A 108 7.41 -3.39 -10.21
N TRP A 109 7.49 -3.86 -8.96
CA TRP A 109 7.02 -5.18 -8.58
C TRP A 109 5.52 -5.36 -8.71
N ASN A 110 4.73 -4.28 -8.72
CA ASN A 110 3.28 -4.39 -8.96
C ASN A 110 2.92 -4.69 -10.43
N LYS A 111 3.91 -4.80 -11.33
CA LYS A 111 3.75 -5.22 -12.72
C LYS A 111 4.15 -6.67 -12.99
N LEU A 112 4.54 -7.42 -11.96
CA LEU A 112 4.95 -8.81 -12.13
C LEU A 112 3.74 -9.68 -12.52
N ASN A 113 3.86 -10.34 -13.66
CA ASN A 113 2.85 -11.25 -14.22
C ASN A 113 2.84 -12.60 -13.50
#